data_AF-A0A0V8RX58-F1
#
_entry.id   AF-A0A0V8RX58-F1
#
_cell.length_a   1.000
_cell.length_b   1.000
_cell.length_c   1.000
_cell.angle_alpha   90.00
_cell.angle_beta   90.00
_cell.angle_gamma   90.00
#
_symmetry.space_group_name_H-M   'P 1'
#
loop_
_entity.id
_entity.type
_entity.pdbx_description
1 polymer ?
#
loop_
_entity_poly.entity_id
_entity_poly.type
_entity_poly.pdbx_seq_one_letter_code
_entity_poly.pdbx_strand_id
1 'polypeptide(L)'
;MPRRGINWAVEVLKRIRGLGFPVTKEQLRERLKDFYYHGIPATRILDEAEKESFASPAELLHELAEAIRRLEERGELPVTARRGINWAVEVLKRIRGLGFPVTKEQVKEKLAGLAWHGVSIERILDEVEKESFGSPAELLHELAEAIRRLEERGELQPAA
;
A
#
# COMPACT_ATOMS: atom_id res chain seq x y z
N MET A 1 -1.95 -1.31 -14.52
CA MET A 1 -2.77 -1.62 -13.33
C MET A 1 -2.06 -1.60 -11.95
N PRO A 2 -0.72 -1.55 -11.79
CA PRO A 2 -0.08 -1.67 -10.46
C PRO A 2 -0.46 -0.57 -9.44
N ARG A 3 -0.70 0.67 -9.90
CA ARG A 3 -1.16 1.83 -9.09
C ARG A 3 -2.49 1.63 -8.36
N ARG A 4 -3.41 0.84 -8.92
CA ARG A 4 -4.67 0.51 -8.23
C ARG A 4 -4.39 -0.20 -6.90
N GLY A 5 -3.32 -0.99 -6.83
CA GLY A 5 -2.88 -1.64 -5.60
C GLY A 5 -2.33 -0.68 -4.54
N ILE A 6 -1.54 0.34 -4.91
CA ILE A 6 -1.03 1.34 -3.95
C ILE A 6 -2.19 2.20 -3.42
N ASN A 7 -3.05 2.70 -4.31
CA ASN A 7 -4.21 3.49 -3.90
C ASN A 7 -5.20 2.69 -3.04
N TRP A 8 -5.35 1.39 -3.33
CA TRP A 8 -6.12 0.50 -2.49
C TRP A 8 -5.50 0.35 -1.09
N ALA A 9 -4.17 0.17 -0.99
CA ALA A 9 -3.49 0.14 0.30
C ALA A 9 -3.68 1.45 1.09
N VAL A 10 -3.57 2.61 0.43
CA VAL A 10 -3.86 3.93 1.02
C VAL A 10 -5.29 3.97 1.57
N GLU A 11 -6.27 3.50 0.81
CA GLU A 11 -7.68 3.54 1.21
C GLU A 11 -7.97 2.60 2.39
N VAL A 12 -7.36 1.41 2.42
CA VAL A 12 -7.39 0.54 3.61
C VAL A 12 -6.87 1.28 4.83
N LEU A 13 -5.69 1.90 4.74
CA LEU A 13 -5.09 2.63 5.86
C LEU A 13 -5.92 3.83 6.32
N LYS A 14 -6.57 4.54 5.40
CA LYS A 14 -7.49 5.65 5.73
C LYS A 14 -8.71 5.15 6.51
N ARG A 15 -9.30 4.03 6.09
CA ARG A 15 -10.50 3.46 6.72
C ARG A 15 -10.25 2.90 8.11
N ILE A 16 -9.08 2.34 8.34
CA ILE A 16 -8.67 1.79 9.65
C ILE A 16 -7.99 2.84 10.54
N ARG A 17 -7.86 4.08 10.08
CA ARG A 17 -7.25 5.17 10.86
C ARG A 17 -7.99 5.31 12.20
N GLY A 18 -7.20 5.39 13.28
CA GLY A 18 -7.72 5.51 14.64
C GLY A 18 -7.99 4.16 15.33
N LEU A 19 -7.85 3.03 14.63
CA LEU A 19 -7.78 1.74 15.31
C LEU A 19 -6.41 1.57 15.99
N GLY A 20 -6.42 1.12 17.24
CA GLY A 20 -5.23 0.66 17.93
C GLY A 20 -4.90 -0.76 17.49
N PHE A 21 -3.65 -1.01 17.11
CA PHE A 21 -3.17 -2.37 16.83
C PHE A 21 -2.81 -3.08 18.15
N PRO A 22 -3.07 -4.39 18.28
CA PRO A 22 -3.57 -5.30 17.25
C PRO A 22 -5.06 -5.12 16.93
N VAL A 23 -5.43 -5.34 15.66
CA VAL A 23 -6.83 -5.23 15.16
C VAL A 23 -7.36 -6.60 14.74
N THR A 24 -8.64 -6.87 14.98
CA THR A 24 -9.29 -8.15 14.59
C THR A 24 -10.00 -8.07 13.24
N LYS A 25 -10.28 -9.24 12.63
CA LYS A 25 -11.10 -9.33 11.41
C LYS A 25 -12.48 -8.68 11.56
N GLU A 26 -13.13 -8.78 12.71
CA GLU A 26 -14.44 -8.17 12.95
C GLU A 26 -14.35 -6.64 12.91
N GLN A 27 -13.35 -6.06 13.58
CA GLN A 27 -13.11 -4.62 13.56
C GLN A 27 -12.82 -4.13 12.13
N LEU A 28 -12.04 -4.89 11.37
CA LEU A 28 -11.74 -4.59 9.97
C LEU A 28 -12.96 -4.73 9.07
N ARG A 29 -13.80 -5.75 9.28
CA ARG A 29 -15.03 -5.96 8.51
C ARG A 29 -15.94 -4.74 8.59
N GLU A 30 -16.10 -4.17 9.78
CA GLU A 30 -16.92 -2.98 9.96
C GLU A 30 -16.34 -1.76 9.21
N ARG A 31 -15.02 -1.58 9.22
CA ARG A 31 -14.36 -0.48 8.50
C ARG A 31 -14.33 -0.64 6.98
N LEU A 32 -14.36 -1.89 6.50
CA LEU A 32 -14.18 -2.24 5.08
C LEU A 32 -15.47 -2.70 4.38
N LYS A 33 -16.63 -2.70 5.06
CA LYS A 33 -17.91 -3.23 4.54
C LYS A 33 -18.38 -2.65 3.20
N ASP A 34 -18.10 -1.36 2.96
CA ASP A 34 -18.48 -0.66 1.73
C ASP A 34 -17.30 -0.41 0.78
N PHE A 35 -16.20 -1.15 0.97
CA PHE A 35 -15.01 -0.99 0.15
C PHE A 35 -14.85 -2.16 -0.82
N TYR A 36 -14.47 -1.86 -2.06
CA TYR A 36 -14.36 -2.84 -3.13
C TYR A 36 -13.01 -2.74 -3.83
N TYR A 37 -12.48 -3.88 -4.24
CA TYR A 37 -11.26 -3.99 -5.03
C TYR A 37 -11.50 -4.85 -6.25
N HIS A 38 -11.34 -4.27 -7.44
CA HIS A 38 -11.64 -4.97 -8.70
C HIS A 38 -13.05 -5.61 -8.72
N GLY A 39 -14.03 -4.95 -8.10
CA GLY A 39 -15.41 -5.45 -7.99
C GLY A 39 -15.65 -6.45 -6.85
N ILE A 40 -14.61 -6.90 -6.16
CA ILE A 40 -14.71 -7.81 -5.02
C ILE A 40 -14.80 -7.00 -3.71
N PRO A 41 -15.77 -7.26 -2.82
CA PRO A 41 -15.81 -6.63 -1.50
C PRO A 41 -14.51 -6.87 -0.72
N ALA A 42 -13.99 -5.84 -0.07
CA ALA A 42 -12.80 -5.97 0.78
C ALA A 42 -13.04 -6.92 1.96
N THR A 43 -14.29 -7.07 2.41
CA THR A 43 -14.70 -8.09 3.38
C THR A 43 -14.49 -9.51 2.85
N ARG A 44 -14.79 -9.75 1.57
CA ARG A 44 -14.53 -11.05 0.93
C ARG A 44 -13.04 -11.34 0.84
N ILE A 45 -12.22 -10.34 0.55
CA ILE A 45 -10.75 -10.46 0.57
C ILE A 45 -10.27 -10.74 2.01
N LEU A 46 -10.84 -10.07 3.00
CA LEU A 46 -10.53 -10.31 4.40
C LEU A 46 -10.90 -11.73 4.86
N ASP A 47 -12.01 -12.29 4.36
CA ASP A 47 -12.43 -13.67 4.64
C ASP A 47 -11.40 -14.70 4.15
N GLU A 48 -10.63 -14.35 3.12
CA GLU A 48 -9.57 -15.19 2.56
C GLU A 48 -8.23 -15.07 3.30
N ALA A 49 -8.09 -14.14 4.26
CA ALA A 49 -6.90 -14.05 5.10
C ALA A 49 -6.86 -15.19 6.14
N GLU A 50 -5.69 -15.73 6.45
CA GLU A 50 -5.56 -16.85 7.39
C GLU A 50 -5.63 -16.38 8.85
N LYS A 51 -5.18 -15.16 9.15
CA LYS A 51 -5.11 -14.63 10.52
C LYS A 51 -6.39 -13.93 10.94
N GLU A 52 -6.80 -14.15 12.18
CA GLU A 52 -7.94 -13.46 12.81
C GLU A 52 -7.58 -12.09 13.40
N SER A 53 -6.28 -11.82 13.61
CA SER A 53 -5.77 -10.59 14.21
C SER A 53 -4.46 -10.16 13.56
N PHE A 54 -4.23 -8.85 13.50
CA PHE A 54 -3.11 -8.23 12.80
C PHE A 54 -2.42 -7.24 13.74
N ALA A 55 -1.11 -7.37 13.92
CA ALA A 55 -0.33 -6.58 14.87
C ALA A 55 0.18 -5.24 14.31
N SER A 56 0.13 -5.05 12.99
CA SER A 56 0.55 -3.80 12.36
C SER A 56 -0.12 -3.54 11.01
N PRO A 57 -0.13 -2.29 10.52
CA PRO A 57 -0.60 -1.98 9.17
C PRO A 57 0.12 -2.76 8.07
N ALA A 58 1.45 -2.96 8.20
CA ALA A 58 2.23 -3.71 7.24
C ALA A 58 1.84 -5.19 7.19
N GLU A 59 1.59 -5.80 8.36
CA GLU A 59 1.11 -7.17 8.45
C GLU A 59 -0.29 -7.31 7.86
N LEU A 60 -1.20 -6.40 8.18
CA LEU A 60 -2.54 -6.39 7.59
C LEU A 60 -2.49 -6.35 6.06
N LEU A 61 -1.75 -5.39 5.48
CA LEU A 61 -1.63 -5.29 4.02
C LEU A 61 -0.96 -6.52 3.40
N HIS A 62 -0.01 -7.14 4.10
CA HIS A 62 0.63 -8.38 3.65
C HIS A 62 -0.37 -9.54 3.60
N GLU A 63 -1.15 -9.75 4.67
CA GLU A 63 -2.16 -10.80 4.73
C GLU A 63 -3.26 -10.60 3.67
N LEU A 64 -3.66 -9.35 3.42
CA LEU A 64 -4.61 -9.05 2.36
C LEU A 64 -3.99 -9.26 0.95
N ALA A 65 -2.70 -9.00 0.78
CA ALA A 65 -2.00 -9.31 -0.47
C ALA A 65 -1.93 -10.83 -0.73
N GLU A 66 -1.73 -11.64 0.31
CA GLU A 66 -1.79 -13.10 0.22
C GLU A 66 -3.21 -13.61 -0.05
N ALA A 67 -4.22 -13.02 0.59
CA ALA A 67 -5.62 -13.29 0.26
C ALA A 67 -5.93 -13.02 -1.22
N ILE A 68 -5.46 -11.88 -1.74
CA ILE A 68 -5.58 -11.53 -3.17
C ILE A 68 -4.85 -12.55 -4.04
N ARG A 69 -3.65 -13.01 -3.65
CA ARG A 69 -2.93 -14.08 -4.37
C ARG A 69 -3.79 -15.34 -4.50
N ARG A 70 -4.44 -15.78 -3.41
CA ARG A 70 -5.31 -16.98 -3.45
C ARG A 70 -6.52 -16.79 -4.38
N LEU A 71 -7.03 -15.56 -4.51
CA LEU A 71 -8.10 -15.22 -5.44
C LEU A 71 -7.58 -15.14 -6.90
N GLU A 72 -6.36 -14.63 -7.11
CA GLU A 72 -5.67 -14.65 -8.41
C GLU A 72 -5.47 -16.09 -8.91
N GLU A 73 -5.01 -16.99 -8.03
CA GLU A 73 -4.81 -18.42 -8.33
C GLU A 73 -6.10 -19.14 -8.71
N ARG A 74 -7.25 -18.68 -8.19
CA ARG A 74 -8.60 -19.15 -8.54
C ARG A 74 -9.18 -18.49 -9.78
N GLY A 75 -8.50 -17.50 -10.37
CA GLY A 75 -8.99 -16.74 -11.52
C GLY A 75 -10.07 -15.71 -11.18
N GLU A 76 -10.32 -15.43 -9.91
CA GLU A 76 -11.29 -14.41 -9.46
C GLU A 76 -10.74 -12.99 -9.58
N LEU A 77 -9.40 -12.84 -9.59
CA LEU A 77 -8.70 -11.56 -9.77
C LEU A 77 -7.60 -11.64 -10.83
N PRO A 78 -7.27 -10.53 -11.52
CA PRO A 78 -6.11 -10.48 -12.41
C PRO A 78 -4.80 -10.63 -11.61
N VAL A 79 -3.85 -11.44 -12.09
CA VAL A 79 -2.53 -11.72 -11.46
C VAL A 79 -1.68 -10.47 -11.16
N THR A 80 -2.03 -9.31 -11.72
CA THR A 80 -1.36 -8.03 -11.46
C THR A 80 -1.89 -7.28 -10.24
N ALA A 81 -2.98 -7.74 -9.63
CA ALA A 81 -3.72 -6.99 -8.63
C ALA A 81 -2.90 -6.76 -7.35
N ARG A 82 -2.04 -7.70 -6.92
CA ARG A 82 -1.24 -7.51 -5.69
C ARG A 82 0.04 -6.70 -5.83
N ARG A 83 0.53 -6.39 -7.04
CA ARG A 83 1.86 -5.77 -7.23
C ARG A 83 2.04 -4.44 -6.48
N GLY A 84 1.04 -3.56 -6.54
CA GLY A 84 1.06 -2.30 -5.79
C GLY A 84 0.91 -2.46 -4.28
N ILE A 85 0.21 -3.50 -3.84
CA ILE A 85 0.00 -3.78 -2.42
C ILE A 85 1.31 -4.25 -1.79
N ASN A 86 2.03 -5.16 -2.45
CA ASN A 86 3.32 -5.64 -1.98
C ASN A 86 4.35 -4.52 -1.85
N TRP A 87 4.36 -3.57 -2.78
CA TRP A 87 5.25 -2.41 -2.67
C TRP A 87 4.86 -1.49 -1.52
N ALA A 88 3.55 -1.25 -1.30
CA ALA A 88 3.09 -0.50 -0.14
C ALA A 88 3.47 -1.20 1.19
N VAL A 89 3.38 -2.53 1.25
CA VAL A 89 3.85 -3.34 2.39
C VAL A 89 5.34 -3.10 2.64
N GLU A 90 6.16 -3.14 1.59
CA GLU A 90 7.61 -2.92 1.71
C GLU A 90 7.94 -1.51 2.21
N VAL A 91 7.26 -0.48 1.69
CA VAL A 91 7.36 0.89 2.21
C VAL A 91 7.03 0.93 3.70
N LEU A 92 5.90 0.35 4.12
CA LEU A 92 5.47 0.33 5.52
C LEU A 92 6.45 -0.42 6.43
N LYS A 93 7.06 -1.51 5.95
CA LYS A 93 8.08 -2.27 6.69
C LYS A 93 9.32 -1.42 6.94
N ARG A 94 9.80 -0.69 5.92
CA ARG A 94 11.01 0.13 6.01
C ARG A 94 10.86 1.37 6.88
N ILE A 95 9.67 2.00 6.87
CA ILE A 95 9.37 3.16 7.72
C ILE A 95 8.89 2.77 9.13
N ARG A 96 8.83 1.48 9.45
CA ARG A 96 8.39 1.02 10.76
C ARG A 96 9.26 1.63 11.86
N GLY A 97 8.61 2.18 12.88
CA GLY A 97 9.29 2.83 14.01
C GLY A 97 9.63 4.30 13.77
N LEU A 98 9.38 4.85 12.58
CA LEU A 98 9.40 6.31 12.41
C LEU A 98 8.23 6.94 13.16
N GLY A 99 8.51 7.99 13.94
CA GLY A 99 7.50 8.87 14.51
C GLY A 99 7.05 9.87 13.48
N PHE A 100 5.75 9.89 13.15
CA PHE A 100 5.17 10.90 12.28
C PHE A 100 4.83 12.17 13.08
N PRO A 101 5.02 13.38 12.51
CA PRO A 101 5.37 13.66 11.12
C PRO A 101 6.84 13.36 10.77
N VAL A 102 7.09 12.97 9.52
CA VAL A 102 8.44 12.67 8.99
C VAL A 102 8.77 13.59 7.80
N THR A 103 10.05 13.93 7.62
CA THR A 103 10.50 14.73 6.47
C THR A 103 10.82 13.86 5.25
N LYS A 104 10.86 14.47 4.07
CA LYS A 104 11.27 13.82 2.81
C LYS A 104 12.66 13.19 2.93
N GLU A 105 13.60 13.82 3.61
CA GLU A 105 14.97 13.29 3.82
C GLU A 105 14.96 12.03 4.67
N GLN A 106 14.20 12.02 5.77
CA GLN A 106 14.07 10.83 6.62
C GLN A 106 13.45 9.66 5.85
N VAL A 107 12.46 9.95 5.01
CA VAL A 107 11.85 8.95 4.13
C VAL A 107 12.85 8.45 3.09
N LYS A 108 13.62 9.35 2.46
CA LYS A 108 14.64 9.01 1.46
C LYS A 108 15.70 8.07 2.05
N GLU A 109 16.18 8.35 3.25
CA GLU A 109 17.13 7.49 3.97
C GLU A 109 16.54 6.10 4.24
N LYS A 110 15.31 6.03 4.78
CA LYS A 110 14.69 4.76 5.15
C LYS A 110 14.30 3.90 3.96
N LEU A 111 13.91 4.53 2.86
CA LEU A 111 13.47 3.83 1.67
C LEU A 111 14.60 3.56 0.67
N ALA A 112 15.83 4.03 0.93
CA ALA A 112 16.96 3.94 0.02
C ALA A 112 17.10 2.55 -0.66
N GLY A 113 17.33 2.58 -1.98
CA GLY A 113 17.44 1.36 -2.78
C GLY A 113 16.13 0.62 -3.06
N LEU A 114 14.97 1.14 -2.63
CA LEU A 114 13.68 0.67 -3.13
C LEU A 114 13.46 1.23 -4.55
N ALA A 115 12.81 0.44 -5.41
CA ALA A 115 12.42 0.87 -6.74
C ALA A 115 11.00 0.42 -7.08
N TRP A 116 10.38 1.13 -8.01
CA TRP A 116 9.07 0.83 -8.56
C TRP A 116 9.16 0.87 -10.08
N HIS A 117 8.96 -0.28 -10.72
CA HIS A 117 9.07 -0.41 -12.18
C HIS A 117 10.34 0.27 -12.73
N GLY A 118 11.51 -0.10 -12.20
CA GLY A 118 12.80 0.43 -12.64
C GLY A 118 13.13 1.85 -12.17
N VAL A 119 12.17 2.60 -11.63
CA VAL A 119 12.41 3.95 -11.10
C VAL A 119 12.71 3.89 -9.61
N SER A 120 13.82 4.50 -9.20
CA SER A 120 14.25 4.50 -7.80
C SER A 120 13.33 5.35 -6.93
N ILE A 121 13.26 5.04 -5.63
CA ILE A 121 12.45 5.81 -4.69
C ILE A 121 12.92 7.26 -4.59
N GLU A 122 14.22 7.53 -4.75
CA GLU A 122 14.78 8.87 -4.73
C GLU A 122 14.17 9.71 -5.86
N ARG A 123 14.14 9.16 -7.09
CA ARG A 123 13.50 9.81 -8.23
C ARG A 123 12.01 10.02 -8.03
N ILE A 124 11.31 9.07 -7.39
CA ILE A 124 9.89 9.21 -7.05
C ILE A 124 9.68 10.32 -6.02
N LEU A 125 10.53 10.40 -4.99
CA LEU A 125 10.45 11.42 -3.95
C LEU A 125 10.79 12.82 -4.47
N ASP A 126 11.66 12.93 -5.47
CA ASP A 126 11.96 14.20 -6.15
C ASP A 126 10.71 14.76 -6.87
N GLU A 127 9.73 13.91 -7.19
CA GLU A 127 8.45 14.32 -7.78
C GLU A 127 7.37 14.64 -6.76
N VAL A 128 7.63 14.45 -5.47
CA VAL A 128 6.73 14.83 -4.39
C VAL A 128 6.99 16.28 -4.01
N GLU A 129 5.98 17.14 -4.07
CA GLU A 129 6.13 18.57 -3.73
C GLU A 129 6.22 18.83 -2.21
N LYS A 130 5.66 17.94 -1.38
CA LYS A 130 5.67 18.08 0.07
C LYS A 130 7.02 17.72 0.68
N GLU A 131 7.44 18.51 1.66
CA GLU A 131 8.66 18.27 2.45
C GLU A 131 8.42 17.44 3.72
N SER A 132 7.15 17.27 4.15
CA SER A 132 6.81 16.44 5.31
C SER A 132 5.49 15.70 5.14
N PHE A 133 5.34 14.60 5.89
CA PHE A 133 4.20 13.70 5.85
C PHE A 133 3.70 13.45 7.27
N GLY A 134 2.39 13.58 7.50
CA GLY A 134 1.77 13.43 8.82
C GLY A 134 1.31 12.00 9.14
N SER A 135 1.26 11.09 8.16
CA SER A 135 0.91 9.68 8.42
C SER A 135 1.44 8.74 7.33
N PRO A 136 1.54 7.42 7.60
CA PRO A 136 1.91 6.43 6.58
C PRO A 136 0.97 6.42 5.37
N ALA A 137 -0.33 6.64 5.59
CA ALA A 137 -1.32 6.72 4.52
C ALA A 137 -1.11 7.96 3.62
N GLU A 138 -0.71 9.08 4.21
CA GLU A 138 -0.36 10.29 3.46
C GLU A 138 0.92 10.08 2.65
N LEU A 139 1.96 9.51 3.25
CA LEU A 139 3.19 9.19 2.53
C LEU A 139 2.93 8.28 1.32
N LEU A 140 2.19 7.17 1.51
CA LEU A 140 1.85 6.26 0.41
C LEU A 140 1.00 6.94 -0.68
N HIS A 141 0.14 7.88 -0.29
CA HIS A 141 -0.66 8.66 -1.24
C HIS A 141 0.22 9.58 -2.10
N GLU A 142 1.12 10.34 -1.49
CA GLU A 142 2.02 11.24 -2.21
C GLU A 142 2.98 10.47 -3.13
N LEU A 143 3.48 9.32 -2.67
CA LEU A 143 4.26 8.41 -3.50
C LEU A 143 3.45 7.88 -4.70
N ALA A 144 2.18 7.53 -4.50
CA ALA A 144 1.31 7.10 -5.60
C ALA A 144 1.06 8.22 -6.63
N GLU A 145 0.87 9.47 -6.17
CA GLU A 145 0.71 10.63 -7.04
C GLU A 145 1.98 10.98 -7.81
N ALA A 146 3.15 10.89 -7.17
CA ALA A 146 4.44 11.05 -7.84
C ALA A 146 4.66 10.01 -8.94
N ILE A 147 4.38 8.74 -8.63
CA ILE A 147 4.42 7.63 -9.60
C ILE A 147 3.47 7.93 -10.78
N ARG A 148 2.26 8.43 -10.53
CA ARG A 148 1.30 8.80 -11.58
C ARG A 148 1.86 9.87 -12.51
N ARG A 149 2.48 10.93 -11.95
CA ARG A 149 3.10 12.01 -12.76
C ARG A 149 4.25 11.49 -13.63
N LEU A 150 5.04 10.53 -13.14
CA LEU A 150 6.11 9.90 -13.91
C LEU A 150 5.56 9.03 -15.04
N GLU A 151 4.47 8.28 -14.79
CA GLU A 151 3.79 7.50 -15.83
C GLU A 151 3.19 8.37 -16.93
N GLU A 152 2.55 9.47 -16.56
CA GLU A 152 1.94 10.42 -17.51
C GLU A 152 2.99 11.05 -18.43
N ARG A 153 4.24 11.19 -17.95
CA ARG A 153 5.40 11.63 -18.74
C ARG A 153 6.12 10.50 -19.50
N GLY A 154 5.68 9.24 -19.34
CA GLY A 154 6.32 8.08 -19.97
C GLY A 154 7.68 7.71 -19.36
N GLU A 155 7.98 8.18 -18.15
CA GLU A 155 9.26 7.95 -17.47
C GLU A 155 9.30 6.63 -16.68
N LEU A 156 8.18 5.91 -16.57
CA LEU A 156 8.18 4.53 -16.08
C LEU A 156 8.46 3.58 -17.23
N GLN A 157 9.71 3.12 -17.34
CA GLN A 157 10.00 1.98 -18.20
C GLN A 157 9.64 0.70 -17.45
N PRO A 158 8.88 -0.24 -18.03
CA PRO A 158 8.83 -1.59 -17.47
C PRO A 158 10.27 -2.11 -17.43
N ALA A 159 10.70 -2.60 -16.26
CA ALA A 159 11.94 -3.36 -16.20
C ALA A 159 11.85 -4.47 -17.27
N ALA A 160 12.79 -4.45 -18.22
CA ALA A 160 12.91 -5.42 -19.30
C ALA A 160 13.05 -6.85 -18.75
#